data_AF-A0A261BWM0-F1
#
_entry.id   AF-A0A261BWM0-F1
#
_cell.length_a   1.000
_cell.length_b   1.000
_cell.length_c   1.000
_cell.angle_alpha   90.00
_cell.angle_beta   90.00
_cell.angle_gamma   90.00
#
_symmetry.space_group_name_H-M   'P 1'
#
loop_
_entity.id
_entity.type
_entity.pdbx_description
1 polymer ?
#
loop_
_entity_poly.entity_id
_entity_poly.type
_entity_poly.pdbx_seq_one_letter_code
_entity_poly.pdbx_strand_id
1 'polypeptide(L)'
;MLNFSTVFVLSYLVLFTTSTPSTPPEIRNCSTLQDLVEFGACVPLISDLYECTANHNSEPPSEHLENMALLCEKTISCLSRVQCRKGIEAKAAFDAACDIVKYRDTQLQLCIVGFFKKVYLAKEMNETSCFKDYDFLEKDMTKRSEAYTNGKQCFLDYVKESCNESSIEFFSKNYEKFVSTITTEPIDTTCKSSHDLLNSFQCVAAAEQAASSISELSKFGVCMSKIMNEKADLSRFECLGGMDFYATTTEVTCEKYKTKKSCVKSVMSDICGEAAVDDYDKIVDIVVSQFECK
;
A
#
# COMPACT_ATOMS: atom_id res chain seq x y z
N MET A 1 -11.32 28.55 63.61
CA MET A 1 -11.71 29.85 63.02
C MET A 1 -10.47 30.74 63.04
N LEU A 2 -10.01 31.19 61.87
CA LEU A 2 -9.56 32.57 61.61
C LEU A 2 -9.06 32.64 60.17
N ASN A 3 -9.38 33.76 59.54
CA ASN A 3 -9.36 34.02 58.12
C ASN A 3 -8.55 35.29 57.86
N PHE A 4 -7.95 35.34 56.66
CA PHE A 4 -7.49 36.49 55.89
C PHE A 4 -6.31 37.38 56.35
N SER A 5 -5.47 37.63 55.33
CA SER A 5 -4.72 38.87 55.06
C SER A 5 -3.30 39.01 55.61
N THR A 6 -2.35 38.47 54.85
CA THR A 6 -1.01 38.99 54.46
C THR A 6 -0.25 37.74 53.99
N VAL A 7 0.12 37.54 52.73
CA VAL A 7 1.21 38.22 52.03
C VAL A 7 0.99 37.95 50.54
N PHE A 8 0.64 39.00 49.80
CA PHE A 8 0.84 39.06 48.34
C PHE A 8 2.27 39.55 48.09
N VAL A 9 2.77 39.23 46.90
CA VAL A 9 4.04 39.68 46.29
C VAL A 9 5.23 38.78 46.62
N LEU A 10 5.39 37.72 45.83
CA LEU A 10 6.57 37.49 44.97
C LEU A 10 6.46 36.13 44.27
N SER A 11 6.79 36.11 42.98
CA SER A 11 7.09 34.94 42.14
C SER A 11 6.01 34.52 41.13
N TYR A 12 5.79 35.35 40.10
CA TYR A 12 5.45 34.87 38.76
C TYR A 12 6.09 35.80 37.72
N LEU A 13 7.41 35.67 37.53
CA LEU A 13 8.05 36.06 36.28
C LEU A 13 8.06 34.80 35.40
N VAL A 14 6.99 34.62 34.64
CA VAL A 14 6.96 33.68 33.52
C VAL A 14 7.86 34.28 32.44
N LEU A 15 9.06 33.73 32.30
CA LEU A 15 9.89 33.94 31.12
C LEU A 15 9.14 33.32 29.93
N PHE A 16 8.41 34.14 29.19
CA PHE A 16 8.03 33.80 27.82
C PHE A 16 9.32 33.82 26.99
N THR A 17 9.98 32.67 26.88
CA THR A 17 10.89 32.45 25.76
C THR A 17 10.00 32.39 24.52
N THR A 18 9.88 33.51 23.82
CA THR A 18 9.42 33.50 22.44
C THR A 18 10.39 32.63 21.67
N SER A 19 10.01 31.39 21.37
CA SER A 19 10.66 30.62 20.32
C SER A 19 10.51 31.43 19.05
N THR A 20 11.61 32.04 18.61
CA THR A 20 11.68 32.62 17.28
C THR A 20 11.29 31.53 16.29
N PRO A 21 10.41 31.80 15.31
CA PRO A 21 10.24 30.90 14.18
C PRO A 21 11.62 30.70 13.58
N SER A 22 12.13 29.47 13.59
CA SER A 22 13.38 29.14 12.91
C SER A 22 13.18 29.48 11.45
N THR A 23 13.79 30.58 10.98
CA THR A 23 13.90 30.90 9.56
C THR A 23 14.38 29.65 8.83
N PRO A 24 13.70 29.23 7.74
CA PRO A 24 14.17 28.11 6.93
C PRO A 24 15.66 28.31 6.59
N PRO A 25 16.50 27.26 6.64
CA PRO A 25 17.92 27.38 6.34
C PRO A 25 18.09 28.03 4.96
N GLU A 26 18.75 29.19 4.94
CA GLU A 26 18.97 29.99 3.74
C GLU A 26 19.82 29.18 2.75
N ILE A 27 19.25 28.85 1.58
CA ILE A 27 19.92 28.07 0.53
C ILE A 27 21.09 28.89 -0.02
N ARG A 28 22.31 28.34 0.03
CA ARG A 28 23.53 29.06 -0.37
C ARG A 28 24.19 28.43 -1.59
N ASN A 29 24.68 29.29 -2.48
CA ASN A 29 25.64 28.88 -3.49
C ASN A 29 27.01 28.79 -2.82
N CYS A 30 27.47 27.56 -2.58
CA CYS A 30 28.77 27.29 -1.97
C CYS A 30 29.91 27.34 -2.99
N SER A 31 31.12 27.58 -2.49
CA SER A 31 32.34 27.36 -3.28
C SER A 31 32.56 25.87 -3.54
N THR A 32 33.33 25.52 -4.57
CA THR A 32 33.67 24.12 -4.90
C THR A 32 34.28 23.38 -3.70
N LEU A 33 35.10 24.05 -2.88
CA LEU A 33 35.72 23.45 -1.72
C LEU A 33 34.70 23.17 -0.60
N GLN A 34 33.76 24.09 -0.37
CA GLN A 34 32.66 23.88 0.60
C GLN A 34 31.71 22.78 0.16
N ASP A 35 31.33 22.76 -1.12
CA ASP A 35 30.56 21.67 -1.72
C ASP A 35 31.26 20.33 -1.45
N LEU A 36 32.56 20.24 -1.73
CA LEU A 36 33.33 19.01 -1.58
C LEU A 36 33.44 18.52 -0.13
N VAL A 37 33.56 19.45 0.83
CA VAL A 37 33.65 19.10 2.26
C VAL A 37 32.29 18.65 2.82
N GLU A 38 31.23 19.40 2.56
CA GLU A 38 29.89 19.09 3.09
C GLU A 38 29.28 17.86 2.42
N PHE A 39 29.29 17.81 1.08
CA PHE A 39 28.76 16.68 0.33
C PHE A 39 29.67 15.44 0.44
N GLY A 40 30.99 15.65 0.47
CA GLY A 40 32.00 14.58 0.57
C GLY A 40 31.81 13.69 1.80
N ALA A 41 31.31 14.24 2.90
CA ALA A 41 30.99 13.46 4.11
C ALA A 41 29.91 12.39 3.88
N CYS A 42 29.05 12.56 2.87
CA CYS A 42 27.99 11.62 2.53
C CYS A 42 28.38 10.63 1.41
N VAL A 43 29.52 10.82 0.74
CA VAL A 43 29.96 9.99 -0.39
C VAL A 43 30.05 8.50 -0.05
N PRO A 44 30.54 8.06 1.13
CA PRO A 44 30.55 6.63 1.45
C PRO A 44 29.14 6.02 1.44
N LEU A 45 28.16 6.67 2.08
CA LEU A 45 26.78 6.21 2.11
C LEU A 45 26.15 6.17 0.71
N ILE A 46 26.44 7.18 -0.11
CA ILE A 46 26.00 7.25 -1.51
C ILE A 46 26.60 6.09 -2.33
N SER A 47 27.88 5.80 -2.14
CA SER A 47 28.57 4.71 -2.82
C SER A 47 27.96 3.36 -2.45
N ASP A 48 27.72 3.12 -1.17
CA ASP A 48 27.09 1.89 -0.68
C ASP A 48 25.69 1.71 -1.27
N LEU A 49 24.90 2.79 -1.32
CA LEU A 49 23.56 2.78 -1.92
C LEU A 49 23.60 2.52 -3.44
N TYR A 50 24.58 3.11 -4.15
CA TYR A 50 24.77 2.88 -5.57
C TYR A 50 25.18 1.42 -5.86
N GLU A 51 26.09 0.86 -5.09
CA GLU A 51 26.50 -0.54 -5.22
C GLU A 51 25.35 -1.51 -4.95
N CYS A 52 24.49 -1.18 -3.99
CA CYS A 52 23.26 -1.93 -3.71
C CYS A 52 22.30 -1.92 -4.91
N THR A 53 22.18 -0.79 -5.62
CA THR A 53 21.22 -0.61 -6.74
C THR A 53 21.75 -1.09 -8.10
N ALA A 54 23.08 -1.08 -8.30
CA ALA A 54 23.72 -1.44 -9.56
C ALA A 54 23.73 -2.96 -9.86
N ASN A 55 23.48 -3.82 -8.85
CA ASN A 55 23.67 -5.27 -8.96
C ASN A 55 22.41 -6.08 -9.33
N HIS A 56 21.32 -5.45 -9.77
CA HIS A 56 20.05 -6.15 -9.94
C HIS A 56 19.38 -5.87 -11.30
N ASN A 57 19.60 -6.79 -12.26
CA ASN A 57 18.78 -6.94 -13.47
C ASN A 57 17.47 -7.72 -13.21
N SER A 58 17.25 -8.12 -11.95
CA SER A 58 16.13 -8.92 -11.45
C SER A 58 15.61 -8.29 -10.17
N GLU A 59 14.37 -8.55 -9.79
CA GLU A 59 13.82 -8.06 -8.50
C GLU A 59 14.69 -8.55 -7.33
N PRO A 60 15.20 -7.65 -6.46
CA PRO A 60 16.12 -8.02 -5.40
C PRO A 60 15.42 -8.83 -4.29
N PRO A 61 16.12 -9.76 -3.61
CA PRO A 61 15.58 -10.48 -2.44
C PRO A 61 15.13 -9.53 -1.31
N SER A 62 14.20 -9.97 -0.45
CA SER A 62 13.62 -9.13 0.62
C SER A 62 14.66 -8.58 1.62
N GLU A 63 15.68 -9.37 1.98
CA GLU A 63 16.80 -8.95 2.84
C GLU A 63 17.59 -7.79 2.22
N HIS A 64 17.64 -7.72 0.89
CA HIS A 64 18.29 -6.63 0.17
C HIS A 64 17.47 -5.34 0.21
N LEU A 65 16.14 -5.45 0.20
CA LEU A 65 15.23 -4.30 0.33
C LEU A 65 15.33 -3.63 1.71
N GLU A 66 15.44 -4.41 2.79
CA GLU A 66 15.65 -3.86 4.14
C GLU A 66 16.98 -3.11 4.27
N ASN A 67 18.06 -3.70 3.74
CA ASN A 67 19.38 -3.06 3.72
C ASN A 67 19.39 -1.78 2.88
N MET A 68 18.71 -1.78 1.72
CA MET A 68 18.52 -0.58 0.90
C MET A 68 17.72 0.50 1.64
N ALA A 69 16.63 0.13 2.31
CA ALA A 69 15.81 1.08 3.05
C ALA A 69 16.61 1.76 4.17
N LEU A 70 17.44 1.01 4.89
CA LEU A 70 18.33 1.54 5.92
C LEU A 70 19.41 2.47 5.33
N LEU A 71 20.03 2.08 4.21
CA LEU A 71 21.02 2.91 3.51
C LEU A 71 20.40 4.21 3.00
N CYS A 72 19.18 4.15 2.51
CA CYS A 72 18.39 5.32 2.13
C CYS A 72 18.20 6.28 3.30
N GLU A 73 17.72 5.80 4.45
CA GLU A 73 17.53 6.64 5.64
C GLU A 73 18.82 7.32 6.10
N LYS A 74 19.94 6.57 6.13
CA LYS A 74 21.26 7.11 6.48
C LYS A 74 21.72 8.17 5.48
N THR A 75 21.57 7.90 4.18
CA THR A 75 21.98 8.82 3.10
C THR A 75 21.18 10.11 3.14
N ILE A 76 19.85 10.04 3.24
CA ILE A 76 18.97 11.21 3.35
C ILE A 76 19.25 12.01 4.62
N SER A 77 19.47 11.33 5.75
CA SER A 77 19.84 11.96 7.01
C SER A 77 21.16 12.72 6.91
N CYS A 78 22.16 12.15 6.22
CA CYS A 78 23.43 12.82 5.95
C CYS A 78 23.23 14.06 5.08
N LEU A 79 22.56 13.91 3.93
CA LEU A 79 22.35 15.00 2.97
C LEU A 79 21.47 16.12 3.52
N SER A 80 20.58 15.83 4.48
CA SER A 80 19.78 16.85 5.17
C SER A 80 20.60 17.87 5.96
N ARG A 81 21.88 17.58 6.23
CA ARG A 81 22.80 18.50 6.91
C ARG A 81 23.53 19.43 5.94
N VAL A 82 23.48 19.15 4.64
CA VAL A 82 24.15 19.94 3.60
C VAL A 82 23.29 21.15 3.24
N GLN A 83 23.87 22.34 3.29
CA GLN A 83 23.15 23.61 3.02
C GLN A 83 23.45 24.18 1.63
N CYS A 84 24.45 23.61 0.96
CA CYS A 84 24.82 23.98 -0.39
C CYS A 84 23.78 23.51 -1.41
N ARG A 85 23.45 24.37 -2.39
CA ARG A 85 22.44 24.09 -3.42
C ARG A 85 22.60 22.72 -4.09
N LYS A 86 23.83 22.32 -4.47
CA LYS A 86 24.08 21.00 -5.08
C LYS A 86 23.77 19.84 -4.15
N GLY A 87 24.05 19.99 -2.85
CA GLY A 87 23.69 18.97 -1.85
C GLY A 87 22.19 18.86 -1.64
N ILE A 88 21.47 19.99 -1.72
CA ILE A 88 20.00 20.01 -1.67
C ILE A 88 19.40 19.34 -2.92
N GLU A 89 19.92 19.65 -4.11
CA GLU A 89 19.52 19.01 -5.37
C GLU A 89 19.81 17.50 -5.34
N ALA A 90 20.99 17.10 -4.86
CA ALA A 90 21.35 15.70 -4.69
C ALA A 90 20.43 15.00 -3.67
N LYS A 91 20.15 15.65 -2.53
CA LYS A 91 19.19 15.14 -1.55
C LYS A 91 17.85 14.85 -2.20
N ALA A 92 17.31 15.80 -2.95
CA ALA A 92 16.02 15.62 -3.63
C ALA A 92 16.04 14.42 -4.60
N ALA A 93 17.13 14.24 -5.35
CA ALA A 93 17.30 13.08 -6.24
C ALA A 93 17.37 11.75 -5.47
N PHE A 94 18.13 11.70 -4.36
CA PHE A 94 18.17 10.51 -3.51
C PHE A 94 16.84 10.24 -2.81
N ASP A 95 16.12 11.27 -2.36
CA ASP A 95 14.80 11.15 -1.73
C ASP A 95 13.84 10.46 -2.69
N ALA A 96 13.79 10.92 -3.94
CA ALA A 96 12.94 10.33 -4.98
C ALA A 96 13.32 8.87 -5.31
N ALA A 97 14.62 8.57 -5.41
CA ALA A 97 15.08 7.20 -5.64
C ALA A 97 14.75 6.26 -4.46
N CYS A 98 14.88 6.77 -3.23
CA CYS A 98 14.60 6.01 -2.01
C CYS A 98 13.11 5.77 -1.77
N ASP A 99 12.23 6.65 -2.26
CA ASP A 99 10.78 6.40 -2.22
C ASP A 99 10.40 5.14 -3.00
N ILE A 100 11.05 4.88 -4.14
CA ILE A 100 10.81 3.65 -4.92
C ILE A 100 11.11 2.42 -4.07
N VAL A 101 12.21 2.43 -3.31
CA VAL A 101 12.57 1.32 -2.39
C VAL A 101 11.48 1.13 -1.34
N LYS A 102 10.95 2.22 -0.77
CA LYS A 102 9.86 2.15 0.21
C LYS A 102 8.58 1.57 -0.40
N TYR A 103 8.17 2.01 -1.59
CA TYR A 103 6.98 1.47 -2.26
C TYR A 103 7.15 0.03 -2.76
N ARG A 104 8.38 -0.49 -2.80
CA ARG A 104 8.67 -1.91 -3.06
C ARG A 104 8.50 -2.79 -1.83
N ASP A 105 8.33 -2.23 -0.63
CA ASP A 105 7.98 -3.01 0.56
C ASP A 105 6.66 -3.76 0.35
N THR A 106 6.67 -5.08 0.54
CA THR A 106 5.52 -5.95 0.27
C THR A 106 4.26 -5.52 1.02
N GLN A 107 4.38 -5.02 2.25
CA GLN A 107 3.21 -4.63 3.04
C GLN A 107 2.60 -3.34 2.50
N LEU A 108 3.42 -2.37 2.08
CA LEU A 108 2.94 -1.16 1.41
C LEU A 108 2.30 -1.49 0.05
N GLN A 109 2.90 -2.41 -0.72
CA GLN A 109 2.32 -2.86 -1.99
C GLN A 109 0.93 -3.46 -1.78
N LEU A 110 0.79 -4.42 -0.87
CA LEU A 110 -0.48 -5.07 -0.55
C LEU A 110 -1.53 -4.06 -0.08
N CYS A 111 -1.13 -3.09 0.74
CA CYS A 111 -2.02 -2.02 1.21
C CYS A 111 -2.56 -1.17 0.04
N ILE A 112 -1.68 -0.72 -0.88
CA ILE A 112 -2.09 0.10 -2.02
C ILE A 112 -2.95 -0.68 -3.03
N VAL A 113 -2.56 -1.92 -3.36
CA VAL A 113 -3.35 -2.79 -4.24
C VAL A 113 -4.74 -3.03 -3.63
N GLY A 114 -4.80 -3.32 -2.33
CA GLY A 114 -6.05 -3.50 -1.59
C GLY A 114 -6.93 -2.24 -1.63
N PHE A 115 -6.35 -1.05 -1.46
CA PHE A 115 -7.09 0.21 -1.56
C PHE A 115 -7.74 0.35 -2.94
N PHE A 116 -6.99 0.13 -4.03
CA PHE A 116 -7.55 0.22 -5.37
C PHE A 116 -8.65 -0.82 -5.63
N LYS A 117 -8.49 -2.06 -5.15
CA LYS A 117 -9.54 -3.08 -5.22
C LYS A 117 -10.81 -2.61 -4.53
N LYS A 118 -10.69 -2.01 -3.34
CA LYS A 118 -11.84 -1.44 -2.61
C LYS A 118 -12.52 -0.34 -3.40
N VAL A 119 -11.77 0.53 -4.08
CA VAL A 119 -12.31 1.58 -4.94
C VAL A 119 -13.04 1.00 -6.16
N TYR A 120 -12.47 0.01 -6.85
CA TYR A 120 -13.14 -0.65 -7.97
C TYR A 120 -14.44 -1.33 -7.53
N LEU A 121 -14.39 -2.12 -6.45
CA LEU A 121 -15.55 -2.80 -5.87
C LEU A 121 -16.64 -1.80 -5.47
N ALA A 122 -16.27 -0.69 -4.85
CA ALA A 122 -17.21 0.34 -4.47
C ALA A 122 -17.95 0.93 -5.68
N LYS A 123 -17.31 1.08 -6.84
CA LYS A 123 -17.99 1.58 -8.05
C LYS A 123 -19.08 0.63 -8.56
N GLU A 124 -18.99 -0.66 -8.26
CA GLU A 124 -19.94 -1.70 -8.72
C GLU A 124 -21.10 -1.92 -7.73
N MET A 125 -20.87 -1.72 -6.43
CA MET A 125 -21.92 -1.89 -5.42
C MET A 125 -22.98 -0.79 -5.53
N ASN A 126 -24.20 -1.05 -5.05
CA ASN A 126 -25.25 -0.02 -4.96
C ASN A 126 -25.19 0.78 -3.64
N GLU A 127 -24.41 0.33 -2.66
CA GLU A 127 -24.30 0.96 -1.34
C GLU A 127 -23.51 2.27 -1.36
N THR A 128 -23.90 3.23 -0.52
CA THR A 128 -23.18 4.50 -0.35
C THR A 128 -21.84 4.23 0.34
N SER A 129 -20.73 4.70 -0.24
CA SER A 129 -19.41 4.60 0.39
C SER A 129 -18.55 5.80 -0.01
N CYS A 130 -17.64 6.20 0.87
CA CYS A 130 -16.74 7.32 0.60
C CYS A 130 -15.85 7.09 -0.63
N PHE A 131 -15.61 5.83 -1.00
CA PHE A 131 -14.86 5.45 -2.21
C PHE A 131 -15.59 5.79 -3.51
N LYS A 132 -16.91 6.05 -3.45
CA LYS A 132 -17.70 6.56 -4.59
C LYS A 132 -17.76 8.08 -4.64
N ASP A 133 -17.63 8.74 -3.48
CA ASP A 133 -17.78 10.19 -3.36
C ASP A 133 -16.60 10.93 -4.00
N TYR A 134 -15.45 10.26 -4.14
CA TYR A 134 -14.23 10.80 -4.73
C TYR A 134 -13.67 9.86 -5.82
N ASP A 135 -13.32 10.40 -6.98
CA ASP A 135 -12.78 9.60 -8.09
C ASP A 135 -11.26 9.42 -7.98
N PHE A 136 -10.82 8.53 -7.08
CA PHE A 136 -9.40 8.20 -6.90
C PHE A 136 -8.72 7.58 -8.15
N LEU A 137 -9.52 7.17 -9.14
CA LEU A 137 -9.08 6.55 -10.39
C LEU A 137 -9.13 7.50 -11.60
N GLU A 138 -9.40 8.79 -11.35
CA GLU A 138 -9.41 9.82 -12.39
C GLU A 138 -8.06 9.88 -13.13
N LYS A 139 -8.14 10.07 -14.45
CA LYS A 139 -6.97 10.11 -15.35
C LYS A 139 -6.36 11.50 -15.41
N ASP A 140 -7.18 12.54 -15.28
CA ASP A 140 -6.68 13.92 -15.17
C ASP A 140 -5.99 14.10 -13.82
N MET A 141 -4.69 14.39 -13.84
CA MET A 141 -3.89 14.47 -12.62
C MET A 141 -4.31 15.58 -11.67
N THR A 142 -4.86 16.69 -12.18
CA THR A 142 -5.33 17.79 -11.32
C THR A 142 -6.57 17.35 -10.56
N LYS A 143 -7.55 16.77 -11.26
CA LYS A 143 -8.76 16.24 -10.63
C LYS A 143 -8.48 15.05 -9.73
N ARG A 144 -7.53 14.19 -10.11
CA ARG A 144 -7.07 13.08 -9.26
C ARG A 144 -6.47 13.62 -7.96
N SER A 145 -5.64 14.66 -8.04
CA SER A 145 -5.11 15.34 -6.84
C SER A 145 -6.24 15.86 -5.96
N GLU A 146 -7.24 16.53 -6.55
CA GLU A 146 -8.41 17.02 -5.80
C GLU A 146 -9.18 15.87 -5.12
N ALA A 147 -9.37 14.74 -5.82
CA ALA A 147 -10.04 13.57 -5.27
C ALA A 147 -9.29 12.99 -4.07
N TYR A 148 -7.95 12.88 -4.13
CA TYR A 148 -7.15 12.46 -2.99
C TYR A 148 -7.18 13.48 -1.86
N THR A 149 -7.00 14.77 -2.15
CA THR A 149 -7.04 15.84 -1.13
C THR A 149 -8.37 15.86 -0.37
N ASN A 150 -9.50 15.84 -1.09
CA ASN A 150 -10.84 15.87 -0.48
C ASN A 150 -11.19 14.52 0.16
N GLY A 151 -10.77 13.42 -0.45
CA GLY A 151 -10.97 12.05 0.01
C GLY A 151 -9.92 11.56 1.02
N LYS A 152 -9.07 12.43 1.57
CA LYS A 152 -7.96 12.07 2.46
C LYS A 152 -8.37 11.16 3.61
N GLN A 153 -9.48 11.50 4.26
CA GLN A 153 -9.96 10.72 5.39
C GLN A 153 -10.40 9.31 4.96
N CYS A 154 -11.06 9.18 3.80
CA CYS A 154 -11.46 7.88 3.25
C CYS A 154 -10.26 6.95 3.00
N PHE A 155 -9.17 7.49 2.44
CA PHE A 155 -7.93 6.73 2.25
C PHE A 155 -7.28 6.35 3.60
N LEU A 156 -7.13 7.31 4.52
CA LEU A 156 -6.46 7.05 5.80
C LEU A 156 -7.25 6.10 6.70
N ASP A 157 -8.58 6.10 6.64
CA ASP A 157 -9.42 5.15 7.37
C ASP A 157 -9.28 3.75 6.78
N TYR A 158 -9.28 3.60 5.45
CA TYR A 158 -8.95 2.33 4.81
C TYR A 158 -7.59 1.79 5.29
N VAL A 159 -6.55 2.65 5.27
CA VAL A 159 -5.20 2.25 5.70
C VAL A 159 -5.19 1.77 7.15
N LYS A 160 -5.88 2.47 8.05
CA LYS A 160 -5.95 2.07 9.47
C LYS A 160 -6.70 0.77 9.70
N GLU A 161 -7.74 0.50 8.91
CA GLU A 161 -8.60 -0.67 9.07
C GLU A 161 -8.05 -1.92 8.38
N SER A 162 -7.32 -1.74 7.28
CA SER A 162 -7.00 -2.83 6.35
C SER A 162 -5.51 -3.08 6.14
N CYS A 163 -4.63 -2.22 6.64
CA CYS A 163 -3.19 -2.35 6.45
C CYS A 163 -2.43 -2.60 7.76
N ASN A 164 -1.18 -3.06 7.65
CA ASN A 164 -0.33 -3.31 8.80
C ASN A 164 0.25 -2.01 9.42
N GLU A 165 0.83 -2.12 10.62
CA GLU A 165 1.34 -0.97 11.38
C GLU A 165 2.38 -0.13 10.59
N SER A 166 3.29 -0.76 9.85
CA SER A 166 4.30 -0.04 9.07
C SER A 166 3.67 0.79 7.94
N SER A 167 2.66 0.25 7.26
CA SER A 167 1.90 1.00 6.24
C SER A 167 1.13 2.15 6.88
N ILE A 168 0.50 1.94 8.04
CA ILE A 168 -0.23 2.98 8.77
C ILE A 168 0.70 4.13 9.12
N GLU A 169 1.87 3.85 9.71
CA GLU A 169 2.86 4.88 10.04
C GLU A 169 3.32 5.64 8.79
N PHE A 170 3.70 4.90 7.74
CA PHE A 170 4.22 5.48 6.51
C PHE A 170 3.22 6.42 5.85
N PHE A 171 1.99 5.95 5.56
CA PHE A 171 1.00 6.77 4.86
C PHE A 171 0.48 7.92 5.72
N SER A 172 0.34 7.73 7.03
CA SER A 172 -0.09 8.82 7.93
C SER A 172 0.93 9.96 7.95
N LYS A 173 2.23 9.63 7.96
CA LYS A 173 3.32 10.62 7.99
C LYS A 173 3.59 11.25 6.63
N ASN A 174 3.44 10.49 5.55
CA ASN A 174 3.86 10.89 4.20
C ASN A 174 2.70 11.16 3.23
N TYR A 175 1.47 11.32 3.73
CA TYR A 175 0.27 11.42 2.90
C TYR A 175 0.39 12.45 1.76
N GLU A 176 0.80 13.68 2.07
CA GLU A 176 0.90 14.73 1.05
C GLU A 176 1.94 14.40 -0.03
N LYS A 177 3.05 13.76 0.37
CA LYS A 177 4.09 13.28 -0.56
C LYS A 177 3.54 12.14 -1.43
N PHE A 178 2.77 11.22 -0.84
CA PHE A 178 2.08 10.16 -1.57
C PHE A 178 1.10 10.72 -2.61
N VAL A 179 0.25 11.68 -2.23
CA VAL A 179 -0.67 12.35 -3.17
C VAL A 179 0.10 13.02 -4.30
N SER A 180 1.11 13.84 -3.96
CA SER A 180 1.97 14.47 -4.97
C SER A 180 2.61 13.44 -5.92
N THR A 181 3.06 12.30 -5.40
CA THR A 181 3.70 11.24 -6.20
C THR A 181 2.73 10.55 -7.14
N ILE A 182 1.51 10.22 -6.70
CA ILE A 182 0.52 9.50 -7.52
C ILE A 182 -0.22 10.41 -8.52
N THR A 183 -0.14 11.73 -8.34
CA THR A 183 -0.85 12.71 -9.17
C THR A 183 0.07 13.71 -9.89
N THR A 184 1.36 13.40 -10.01
CA THR A 184 2.29 14.21 -10.81
C THR A 184 2.89 13.34 -11.89
N GLU A 185 2.67 13.70 -13.15
CA GLU A 185 3.28 12.99 -14.28
C GLU A 185 4.81 13.10 -14.23
N PRO A 186 5.53 11.98 -14.34
CA PRO A 186 6.98 12.02 -14.39
C PRO A 186 7.44 12.66 -15.70
N ILE A 187 8.50 13.47 -15.61
CA ILE A 187 9.18 14.00 -16.81
C ILE A 187 9.86 12.85 -17.58
N ASP A 188 10.33 11.84 -16.84
CA ASP A 188 10.98 10.65 -17.38
C ASP A 188 9.93 9.62 -17.84
N THR A 189 10.01 9.20 -19.11
CA THR A 189 9.13 8.21 -19.72
C THR A 189 9.67 6.79 -19.65
N THR A 190 10.71 6.51 -18.85
CA THR A 190 11.32 5.17 -18.75
C THR A 190 10.54 4.18 -17.86
N CYS A 191 9.37 4.57 -17.35
CA CYS A 191 8.51 3.74 -16.48
C CYS A 191 9.19 3.27 -15.18
N LYS A 192 10.15 4.06 -14.68
CA LYS A 192 10.94 3.72 -13.47
C LYS A 192 10.63 4.61 -12.28
N SER A 193 9.72 5.58 -12.42
CA SER A 193 9.41 6.51 -11.34
C SER A 193 8.50 5.87 -10.28
N SER A 194 8.46 6.46 -9.08
CA SER A 194 7.49 6.09 -8.05
C SER A 194 6.05 6.25 -8.54
N HIS A 195 5.77 7.25 -9.39
CA HIS A 195 4.46 7.42 -10.03
C HIS A 195 4.08 6.20 -10.87
N ASP A 196 4.99 5.70 -11.70
CA ASP A 196 4.72 4.55 -12.57
C ASP A 196 4.52 3.27 -11.77
N LEU A 197 5.32 3.08 -10.71
CA LEU A 197 5.18 1.96 -9.79
C LEU A 197 3.80 1.97 -9.11
N LEU A 198 3.39 3.11 -8.54
CA LEU A 198 2.07 3.24 -7.90
C LEU A 198 0.91 2.99 -8.88
N ASN A 199 1.02 3.49 -10.11
CA ASN A 199 0.03 3.22 -11.14
C ASN A 199 0.04 1.75 -11.62
N SER A 200 1.19 1.06 -11.56
CA SER A 200 1.24 -0.38 -11.82
C SER A 200 0.41 -1.17 -10.81
N PHE A 201 0.40 -0.76 -9.53
CA PHE A 201 -0.45 -1.38 -8.50
C PHE A 201 -1.95 -1.18 -8.78
N GLN A 202 -2.34 -0.04 -9.37
CA GLN A 202 -3.72 0.17 -9.84
C GLN A 202 -4.08 -0.82 -10.95
N CYS A 203 -3.16 -1.11 -11.87
CA CYS A 203 -3.37 -2.11 -12.93
C CYS A 203 -3.46 -3.52 -12.36
N VAL A 204 -2.60 -3.88 -11.39
CA VAL A 204 -2.68 -5.17 -10.68
C VAL A 204 -4.05 -5.32 -10.03
N ALA A 205 -4.51 -4.31 -9.28
CA ALA A 205 -5.82 -4.31 -8.66
C ALA A 205 -6.97 -4.46 -9.67
N ALA A 206 -6.90 -3.76 -10.82
CA ALA A 206 -7.89 -3.87 -11.88
C ALA A 206 -7.93 -5.28 -12.50
N ALA A 207 -6.77 -5.88 -12.75
CA ALA A 207 -6.66 -7.22 -13.30
C ALA A 207 -7.19 -8.28 -12.32
N GLU A 208 -6.86 -8.17 -11.03
CA GLU A 208 -7.40 -9.04 -9.99
C GLU A 208 -8.92 -8.90 -9.84
N GLN A 209 -9.44 -7.68 -9.87
CA GLN A 209 -10.89 -7.43 -9.81
C GLN A 209 -11.59 -8.05 -11.02
N ALA A 210 -11.08 -7.82 -12.23
CA ALA A 210 -11.64 -8.40 -13.44
C ALA A 210 -11.60 -9.94 -13.41
N ALA A 211 -10.50 -10.54 -12.93
CA ALA A 211 -10.39 -11.99 -12.77
C ALA A 211 -11.42 -12.53 -11.77
N SER A 212 -11.65 -11.81 -10.66
CA SER A 212 -12.68 -12.14 -9.67
C SER A 212 -14.09 -12.11 -10.28
N SER A 213 -14.45 -11.03 -10.98
CA SER A 213 -15.77 -10.91 -11.63
C SER A 213 -15.96 -11.97 -12.74
N ILE A 214 -14.92 -12.28 -13.52
CA ILE A 214 -14.96 -13.35 -14.53
C ILE A 214 -15.18 -14.71 -13.85
N SER A 215 -14.51 -14.95 -12.71
CA SER A 215 -14.69 -16.17 -11.92
C SER A 215 -16.15 -16.30 -11.44
N GLU A 216 -16.77 -15.24 -10.94
CA GLU A 216 -18.17 -15.24 -10.51
C GLU A 216 -19.16 -15.52 -11.65
N LEU A 217 -18.88 -15.00 -12.85
CA LEU A 217 -19.70 -15.22 -14.05
C LEU A 217 -19.44 -16.57 -14.75
N SER A 218 -18.33 -17.24 -14.40
CA SER A 218 -18.01 -18.55 -14.97
C SER A 218 -19.04 -19.61 -14.57
N LYS A 219 -19.07 -20.74 -15.29
CA LYS A 219 -19.92 -21.88 -14.91
C LYS A 219 -19.64 -22.37 -13.49
N PHE A 220 -18.38 -22.28 -13.05
CA PHE A 220 -17.98 -22.55 -11.67
C PHE A 220 -18.64 -21.57 -10.71
N GLY A 221 -18.54 -20.26 -10.97
CA GLY A 221 -19.09 -19.21 -10.10
C GLY A 221 -20.62 -19.29 -10.00
N VAL A 222 -21.30 -19.48 -11.14
CA VAL A 222 -22.74 -19.71 -11.20
C VAL A 222 -23.14 -20.96 -10.40
N CYS A 223 -22.40 -22.06 -10.54
CA CYS A 223 -22.67 -23.28 -9.79
C CYS A 223 -22.44 -23.09 -8.28
N MET A 224 -21.35 -22.46 -7.87
CA MET A 224 -21.06 -22.21 -6.47
C MET A 224 -22.11 -21.29 -5.84
N SER A 225 -22.52 -20.25 -6.56
CA SER A 225 -23.63 -19.37 -6.15
C SER A 225 -24.92 -20.17 -5.96
N LYS A 226 -25.26 -21.08 -6.88
CA LYS A 226 -26.42 -21.98 -6.74
C LYS A 226 -26.31 -22.83 -5.48
N ILE A 227 -25.18 -23.52 -5.26
CA ILE A 227 -24.98 -24.36 -4.08
C ILE A 227 -25.14 -23.55 -2.79
N MET A 228 -24.47 -22.41 -2.70
CA MET A 228 -24.40 -21.58 -1.49
C MET A 228 -25.72 -20.86 -1.20
N ASN A 229 -26.35 -20.25 -2.20
CA ASN A 229 -27.55 -19.43 -2.02
C ASN A 229 -28.82 -20.28 -1.89
N GLU A 230 -28.90 -21.39 -2.62
CA GLU A 230 -30.04 -22.31 -2.52
C GLU A 230 -29.87 -23.34 -1.39
N LYS A 231 -28.71 -23.35 -0.71
CA LYS A 231 -28.34 -24.33 0.34
C LYS A 231 -28.61 -25.76 -0.09
N ALA A 232 -27.96 -26.18 -1.18
CA ALA A 232 -28.14 -27.51 -1.74
C ALA A 232 -27.94 -28.64 -0.69
N ASP A 233 -28.64 -29.75 -0.83
CA ASP A 233 -28.41 -30.88 0.07
C ASP A 233 -27.05 -31.54 -0.26
N LEU A 234 -26.10 -31.39 0.66
CA LEU A 234 -24.76 -31.95 0.55
C LEU A 234 -24.55 -33.21 1.39
N SER A 235 -25.59 -33.67 2.10
CA SER A 235 -25.49 -34.81 3.04
C SER A 235 -25.03 -36.11 2.37
N ARG A 236 -25.33 -36.28 1.07
CA ARG A 236 -24.89 -37.45 0.29
C ARG A 236 -23.40 -37.48 -0.03
N PHE A 237 -22.68 -36.38 0.15
CA PHE A 237 -21.26 -36.29 -0.19
C PHE A 237 -20.40 -36.56 1.06
N GLU A 238 -20.25 -37.84 1.40
CA GLU A 238 -19.50 -38.30 2.58
C GLU A 238 -18.05 -37.77 2.61
N CYS A 239 -17.45 -37.53 1.43
CA CYS A 239 -16.10 -36.99 1.31
C CYS A 239 -15.92 -35.59 1.91
N LEU A 240 -17.01 -34.82 2.11
CA LEU A 240 -16.98 -33.54 2.82
C LEU A 240 -16.70 -33.73 4.33
N GLY A 241 -16.94 -34.92 4.89
CA GLY A 241 -16.50 -35.27 6.24
C GLY A 241 -17.06 -34.40 7.35
N GLY A 242 -18.28 -33.88 7.19
CA GLY A 242 -18.93 -33.02 8.19
C GLY A 242 -18.40 -31.58 8.24
N MET A 243 -17.55 -31.17 7.29
CA MET A 243 -17.14 -29.77 7.17
C MET A 243 -18.37 -28.88 6.94
N ASP A 244 -18.37 -27.68 7.52
CA ASP A 244 -19.39 -26.67 7.20
C ASP A 244 -19.08 -26.06 5.83
N PHE A 245 -19.60 -26.67 4.77
CA PHE A 245 -19.39 -26.19 3.40
C PHE A 245 -19.90 -24.75 3.20
N TYR A 246 -20.82 -24.25 4.03
CA TYR A 246 -21.44 -22.95 3.85
C TYR A 246 -20.70 -21.81 4.54
N ALA A 247 -19.74 -22.12 5.42
CA ALA A 247 -18.90 -21.10 6.03
C ALA A 247 -17.93 -20.49 5.00
N THR A 248 -17.73 -19.17 5.08
CA THR A 248 -16.88 -18.38 4.20
C THR A 248 -15.61 -17.88 4.91
N THR A 249 -15.23 -18.51 6.03
CA THR A 249 -13.99 -18.19 6.72
C THR A 249 -12.79 -18.64 5.87
N THR A 250 -11.63 -18.02 6.08
CA THR A 250 -10.40 -18.39 5.38
C THR A 250 -10.08 -19.86 5.56
N GLU A 251 -10.15 -20.38 6.79
CA GLU A 251 -9.84 -21.79 7.10
C GLU A 251 -10.73 -22.76 6.34
N VAL A 252 -12.05 -22.53 6.34
CA VAL A 252 -13.01 -23.38 5.62
C VAL A 252 -12.82 -23.26 4.11
N THR A 253 -12.55 -22.06 3.60
CA THR A 253 -12.28 -21.82 2.18
C THR A 253 -11.05 -22.59 1.72
N CYS A 254 -9.97 -22.55 2.51
CA CYS A 254 -8.76 -23.32 2.24
C CYS A 254 -9.01 -24.82 2.32
N GLU A 255 -9.72 -25.32 3.33
CA GLU A 255 -10.07 -26.74 3.42
C GLU A 255 -10.89 -27.21 2.21
N LYS A 256 -11.91 -26.44 1.82
CA LYS A 256 -12.78 -26.71 0.67
C LYS A 256 -11.97 -26.87 -0.62
N TYR A 257 -11.10 -25.90 -0.91
CA TYR A 257 -10.49 -25.79 -2.23
C TYR A 257 -9.09 -26.44 -2.34
N LYS A 258 -8.32 -26.58 -1.24
CA LYS A 258 -7.08 -27.37 -1.22
C LYS A 258 -7.35 -28.83 -0.82
N THR A 259 -7.83 -29.05 0.40
CA THR A 259 -7.88 -30.39 1.00
C THR A 259 -8.99 -31.26 0.42
N LYS A 260 -10.16 -30.66 0.18
CA LYS A 260 -11.36 -31.34 -0.29
C LYS A 260 -11.60 -31.17 -1.80
N LYS A 261 -10.57 -30.71 -2.53
CA LYS A 261 -10.62 -30.37 -3.95
C LYS A 261 -11.36 -31.37 -4.83
N SER A 262 -11.05 -32.66 -4.72
CA SER A 262 -11.70 -33.73 -5.49
C SER A 262 -13.19 -33.87 -5.14
N CYS A 263 -13.51 -33.78 -3.85
CA CYS A 263 -14.89 -33.85 -3.37
C CYS A 263 -15.72 -32.67 -3.89
N VAL A 264 -15.17 -31.45 -3.84
CA VAL A 264 -15.85 -30.26 -4.35
C VAL A 264 -16.08 -30.34 -5.85
N LYS A 265 -15.12 -30.85 -6.64
CA LYS A 265 -15.34 -31.15 -8.06
C LYS A 265 -16.53 -32.09 -8.26
N SER A 266 -16.61 -33.18 -7.49
CA SER A 266 -17.73 -34.12 -7.57
C SER A 266 -19.06 -33.47 -7.20
N VAL A 267 -19.10 -32.66 -6.14
CA VAL A 267 -20.29 -31.90 -5.72
C VAL A 267 -20.76 -30.98 -6.86
N MET A 268 -19.84 -30.24 -7.47
CA MET A 268 -20.18 -29.30 -8.54
C MET A 268 -20.62 -30.00 -9.82
N SER A 269 -19.94 -31.06 -10.24
CA SER A 269 -20.34 -31.84 -11.42
C SER A 269 -21.72 -32.47 -11.24
N ASP A 270 -22.00 -33.01 -10.06
CA ASP A 270 -23.26 -33.69 -9.79
C ASP A 270 -24.45 -32.72 -9.63
N ILE A 271 -24.25 -31.53 -9.06
CA ILE A 271 -25.31 -30.53 -8.87
C ILE A 271 -25.55 -29.66 -10.11
N CYS A 272 -24.49 -29.36 -10.87
CA CYS A 272 -24.50 -28.36 -11.93
C CYS A 272 -24.10 -28.91 -13.31
N GLY A 273 -23.66 -30.17 -13.39
CA GLY A 273 -23.14 -30.82 -14.59
C GLY A 273 -21.62 -30.68 -14.75
N GLU A 274 -21.03 -31.59 -15.54
CA GLU A 274 -19.58 -31.66 -15.82
C GLU A 274 -18.97 -30.32 -16.28
N ALA A 275 -19.76 -29.52 -17.02
CA ALA A 275 -19.32 -28.23 -17.51
C ALA A 275 -18.97 -27.22 -16.38
N ALA A 276 -19.49 -27.41 -15.17
CA ALA A 276 -19.17 -26.56 -14.02
C ALA A 276 -17.74 -26.75 -13.51
N VAL A 277 -17.06 -27.82 -13.91
CA VAL A 277 -15.68 -28.12 -13.48
C VAL A 277 -14.63 -28.00 -14.58
N ASP A 278 -15.02 -27.57 -15.80
CA ASP A 278 -14.13 -27.39 -16.96
C ASP A 278 -12.85 -26.59 -16.64
N ASP A 279 -13.01 -25.46 -15.94
CA ASP A 279 -11.91 -24.56 -15.54
C ASP A 279 -11.66 -24.56 -14.02
N TYR A 280 -12.14 -25.59 -13.32
CA TYR A 280 -12.11 -25.65 -11.85
C TYR A 280 -10.72 -25.37 -11.29
N ASP A 281 -9.69 -26.03 -11.82
CA ASP A 281 -8.34 -25.92 -11.27
C ASP A 281 -7.79 -24.49 -11.38
N LYS A 282 -7.99 -23.84 -12.53
CA LYS A 282 -7.55 -22.46 -12.75
C LYS A 282 -8.26 -21.49 -11.81
N ILE A 283 -9.56 -21.66 -11.64
CA ILE A 283 -10.37 -20.76 -10.80
C ILE A 283 -10.03 -20.97 -9.32
N VAL A 284 -9.90 -22.22 -8.89
CA VAL A 284 -9.52 -22.54 -7.51
C VAL A 284 -8.14 -22.02 -7.17
N ASP A 285 -7.18 -22.07 -8.09
CA ASP A 285 -5.85 -21.49 -7.85
C ASP A 285 -5.95 -19.98 -7.55
N ILE A 286 -6.79 -19.23 -8.28
CA ILE A 286 -7.06 -17.81 -8.01
C ILE A 286 -7.67 -17.62 -6.61
N VAL A 287 -8.69 -18.42 -6.26
CA VAL A 287 -9.38 -18.31 -4.96
C VAL A 287 -8.41 -18.63 -3.82
N VAL A 288 -7.64 -19.70 -3.92
CA VAL A 288 -6.68 -20.13 -2.89
C VAL A 288 -5.57 -19.08 -2.70
N SER A 289 -5.12 -18.43 -3.78
CA SER A 289 -4.17 -17.30 -3.70
C SER A 289 -4.77 -16.08 -3.00
N GLN A 290 -6.01 -15.71 -3.30
CA GLN A 290 -6.67 -14.56 -2.67
C GLN A 290 -6.85 -14.72 -1.16
N PHE A 291 -7.07 -15.94 -0.69
CA PHE A 291 -7.25 -16.26 0.72
C PHE A 291 -5.93 -16.63 1.44
N GLU A 292 -4.78 -16.49 0.77
CA GLU A 292 -3.45 -16.79 1.33
C GLU A 292 -3.37 -18.18 2.00
N CYS A 293 -4.04 -19.17 1.41
CA CYS A 293 -4.09 -20.51 1.95
C CYS A 293 -2.68 -21.13 1.94
N LYS A 294 -2.04 -21.21 3.11
CA LYS A 294 -0.70 -21.81 3.30
C LYS A 294 -0.67 -23.30 2.92
#